data_AF-A0A527XBY9-F1
#
_entry.id   AF-A0A527XBY9-F1
#
_cell.length_a   1.000
_cell.length_b   1.000
_cell.length_c   1.000
_cell.angle_alpha   90.00
_cell.angle_beta   90.00
_cell.angle_gamma   90.00
#
_symmetry.space_group_name_H-M   'P 1'
#
loop_
_entity.id
_entity.type
_entity.pdbx_description
1 polymer ?
#
loop_
_entity_poly.entity_id
_entity_poly.type
_entity_poly.pdbx_seq_one_letter_code
_entity_poly.pdbx_strand_id
1 'polypeptide(L)' 'RAARADLAAAEQARPFDEAAVRQAMAAVRTATTNLQATVQDYLLAAMKNVNAKPAG' A
#
# COMPACT_ATOMS: atom_id res chain seq x y z
N ARG A 1 -6.67 -2.43 1.82
CA ARG A 1 -7.98 -2.02 2.39
C ARG A 1 -8.17 -2.64 3.78
N ALA A 2 -7.97 -3.96 3.93
CA ALA A 2 -7.97 -4.67 5.23
C ALA A 2 -7.12 -3.99 6.32
N ALA A 3 -5.83 -3.74 6.08
CA ALA A 3 -4.95 -3.10 7.07
C ALA A 3 -5.44 -1.73 7.60
N ARG A 4 -6.19 -0.95 6.80
CA ARG A 4 -6.79 0.31 7.26
C ARG A 4 -8.03 0.08 8.13
N ALA A 5 -8.79 -0.98 7.85
CA ALA A 5 -9.92 -1.39 8.69
C ALA A 5 -9.41 -1.95 10.03
N ASP A 6 -8.33 -2.73 10.01
CA ASP A 6 -7.69 -3.27 11.22
C ASP A 6 -7.15 -2.15 12.11
N LEU A 7 -6.55 -1.10 11.51
CA LEU A 7 -6.13 0.10 12.22
C LEU A 7 -7.32 0.84 12.86
N ALA A 8 -8.40 1.05 12.10
CA ALA A 8 -9.60 1.70 12.61
C ALA A 8 -10.25 0.91 13.77
N ALA A 9 -10.23 -0.42 13.71
CA ALA A 9 -10.70 -1.28 14.78
C ALA A 9 -9.80 -1.20 16.03
N ALA A 10 -8.47 -1.20 15.84
CA ALA A 10 -7.51 -1.08 16.93
C ALA A 10 -7.58 0.28 17.64
N GLU A 11 -7.80 1.37 16.90
CA GLU A 11 -7.96 2.72 17.46
C GLU A 11 -9.22 2.85 18.33
N GLN A 12 -10.27 2.10 18.03
CA GLN A 12 -11.53 2.11 18.77
C GLN A 12 -11.58 1.07 19.91
N ALA A 13 -10.56 0.21 20.01
CA ALA A 13 -10.50 -0.85 21.02
C ALA A 13 -10.50 -0.26 22.44
N ARG A 14 -11.28 -0.87 23.34
CA ARG A 14 -11.30 -0.55 24.76
C ARG A 14 -11.13 -1.83 25.59
N PRO A 15 -10.13 -1.89 26.50
CA PRO A 15 -9.11 -0.87 26.75
C PRO A 15 -8.20 -0.61 25.54
N PHE A 16 -7.59 0.57 25.49
CA PHE A 16 -6.71 0.97 24.38
C PHE A 16 -5.51 0.03 24.31
N ASP A 17 -5.28 -0.56 23.14
CA ASP A 17 -4.16 -1.45 22.86
C ASP A 17 -3.15 -0.76 21.94
N GLU A 18 -2.17 -0.10 22.55
CA GLU A 18 -1.12 0.61 21.81
C GLU A 18 -0.30 -0.34 20.91
N ALA A 19 -0.08 -1.59 21.35
CA ALA A 19 0.68 -2.56 20.59
C ALA A 19 -0.07 -2.97 19.31
N ALA A 20 -1.38 -3.22 19.42
CA ALA A 20 -2.23 -3.51 18.27
C ALA A 20 -2.28 -2.34 17.27
N VAL A 21 -2.40 -1.10 17.75
CA VAL A 21 -2.38 0.10 16.89
C VAL A 21 -1.04 0.23 16.16
N ARG A 22 0.09 0.07 16.86
CA ARG A 22 1.42 0.11 16.24
C ARG A 22 1.61 -0.97 15.18
N GLN A 23 1.12 -2.18 15.44
CA GLN A 23 1.16 -3.28 14.46
C GLN A 23 0.30 -2.96 13.23
N ALA A 24 -0.93 -2.49 13.43
CA ALA A 24 -1.81 -2.11 12.34
C ALA A 24 -1.22 -0.96 11.49
N MET A 25 -0.60 0.04 12.13
CA MET A 25 0.14 1.09 11.42
C MET A 25 1.31 0.54 10.60
N ALA A 26 2.08 -0.41 11.13
CA ALA A 26 3.16 -1.06 10.40
C ALA A 26 2.62 -1.83 9.17
N ALA A 27 1.51 -2.54 9.34
CA ALA A 27 0.85 -3.25 8.23
C ALA A 27 0.35 -2.28 7.14
N VAL A 28 -0.23 -1.13 7.53
CA VAL A 28 -0.64 -0.08 6.57
C VAL A 28 0.57 0.48 5.82
N ARG A 29 1.69 0.72 6.52
CA ARG A 29 2.92 1.21 5.89
C ARG A 29 3.45 0.21 4.85
N THR A 30 3.57 -1.06 5.21
CA THR A 30 4.00 -2.12 4.30
C THR A 30 3.09 -2.24 3.08
N ALA A 31 1.77 -2.26 3.29
CA ALA A 31 0.81 -2.33 2.19
C ALA A 31 0.93 -1.11 1.24
N THR A 32 1.24 0.07 1.78
CA THR A 32 1.44 1.28 0.98
C THR A 32 2.72 1.22 0.17
N THR A 33 3.84 0.78 0.76
CA THR A 33 5.12 0.57 0.05
C THR A 33 4.94 -0.42 -1.11
N ASN A 34 4.27 -1.54 -0.87
CA ASN A 34 4.02 -2.55 -1.90
C ASN A 34 3.17 -1.98 -3.04
N LEU A 35 2.11 -1.24 -2.71
CA LEU A 35 1.29 -0.57 -3.72
C LEU A 35 2.12 0.42 -4.55
N GLN A 36 2.97 1.23 -3.91
CA GLN A 36 3.85 2.16 -4.60
C GLN A 36 4.82 1.44 -5.55
N ALA A 37 5.39 0.31 -5.14
CA ALA A 37 6.25 -0.50 -5.99
C ALA A 37 5.48 -1.03 -7.21
N THR A 38 4.31 -1.63 -7.00
CA THR A 38 3.47 -2.14 -8.11
C THR A 38 3.07 -1.05 -9.10
N VAL A 39 2.71 0.15 -8.62
CA VAL A 39 2.37 1.27 -9.50
C VAL A 39 3.60 1.73 -10.29
N GLN A 40 4.78 1.80 -9.67
CA GLN A 40 6.02 2.14 -10.36
C GLN A 40 6.37 1.12 -11.45
N ASP A 41 6.26 -0.18 -11.15
CA ASP A 41 6.51 -1.24 -12.13
C ASP A 41 5.53 -1.17 -13.30
N TYR A 42 4.25 -0.93 -13.01
CA TYR A 42 3.22 -0.74 -14.04
C TYR A 42 3.55 0.45 -14.95
N LEU A 43 3.89 1.60 -14.35
CA LEU A 43 4.25 2.80 -15.11
C LEU A 43 5.51 2.57 -15.96
N LEU A 44 6.51 1.88 -15.43
CA LEU A 44 7.72 1.52 -16.17
C LEU A 44 7.41 0.60 -17.36
N ALA A 45 6.55 -0.41 -17.17
CA ALA A 45 6.10 -1.28 -18.25
C ALA A 45 5.33 -0.49 -19.33
N ALA A 46 4.43 0.41 -18.92
CA ALA A 46 3.70 1.27 -19.84
C ALA A 46 4.64 2.17 -20.65
N MET A 47 5.64 2.80 -20.02
CA MET A 47 6.66 3.60 -20.72
C MET A 47 7.46 2.79 -21.73
N LYS A 48 7.88 1.56 -21.37
CA LYS A 48 8.56 0.65 -22.29
C LYS A 48 7.69 0.30 -23.50
N ASN A 49 6.41 0.02 -23.28
CA ASN A 49 5.47 -0.32 -24.35
C ASN A 49 5.22 0.86 -25.29
N VAL A 50 5.12 2.09 -24.77
CA VAL A 50 5.01 3.31 -25.59
C VAL A 50 6.28 3.51 -26.43
N ASN A 51 7.46 3.37 -25.82
CA ASN A 51 8.74 3.55 -26.52
C ASN A 51 9.08 2.42 -27.51
N ALA A 52 8.46 1.24 -27.35
CA ALA A 52 8.63 0.12 -28.27
C ALA A 52 7.73 0.20 -29.52
N LYS A 53 6.73 1.10 -29.53
CA LYS A 53 5.90 1.31 -30.72
C LYS A 53 6.72 2.10 -31.76
N PRO A 54 6.94 1.57 -32.97
CA PRO A 54 7.64 2.32 -34.00
C PRO A 54 6.83 3.58 -34.31
N ALA A 55 7.52 4.73 -34.38
CA ALA A 55 6.94 5.94 -34.93
C ALA A 55 6.55 5.62 -36.37
N GLY A 56 5.24 5.50 -36.60
CA GLY A 56 4.68 5.34 -37.94
C GLY A 56 4.92 6.57 -38.79
#